data_AF-A0A1I1TAV2-F1
#
_entry.id   AF-A0A1I1TAV2-F1
#
_cell.length_a   1.000
_cell.length_b   1.000
_cell.length_c   1.000
_cell.angle_alpha   90.00
_cell.angle_beta   90.00
_cell.angle_gamma   90.00
#
_symmetry.space_group_name_H-M   'P 1'
#
loop_
_entity.id
_entity.type
_entity.pdbx_description
1 polymer ?
#
loop_
_entity_poly.entity_id
_entity_poly.type
_entity_poly.pdbx_seq_one_letter_code
_entity_poly.pdbx_strand_id
1 'polypeptide(L)'
;MTERPPAAPCTARQSARRMCAHCKEMTDTPIPVGAVHQNSRPGWTVYACPEDASLFLDRAGLWAALMDHALTCEPCRRTAQGPGCAVARTLHDSHRGAPEAGR
;
A
#
# COMPACT_ATOMS: atom_id res chain seq x y z
N MET A 1 -11.29 33.91 -4.26
CA MET A 1 -11.36 32.58 -3.64
C MET A 1 -10.50 31.68 -4.51
N THR A 2 -9.25 31.42 -4.15
CA THR A 2 -8.37 30.53 -4.93
C THR A 2 -8.72 29.10 -4.55
N GLU A 3 -9.53 28.47 -5.39
CA GLU A 3 -9.75 27.03 -5.39
C GLU A 3 -8.40 26.32 -5.54
N ARG A 4 -8.08 25.49 -4.54
CA ARG A 4 -6.86 24.69 -4.51
C ARG A 4 -7.04 23.58 -5.56
N PRO A 5 -6.13 23.43 -6.54
CA PRO A 5 -6.28 22.39 -7.55
C PRO A 5 -6.37 21.02 -6.88
N PRO A 6 -7.19 20.08 -7.41
CA PRO A 6 -7.28 18.74 -6.87
C PRO A 6 -5.87 18.13 -6.89
N ALA A 7 -5.44 17.56 -5.76
CA ALA A 7 -4.17 16.87 -5.67
C ALA A 7 -4.04 15.91 -6.85
N ALA A 8 -2.97 16.05 -7.64
CA ALA A 8 -2.71 15.16 -8.75
C ALA A 8 -2.83 13.70 -8.24
N PRO A 9 -3.56 12.82 -8.94
CA PRO A 9 -3.69 11.45 -8.49
C PRO A 9 -2.29 10.89 -8.32
N CYS A 10 -2.04 10.30 -7.16
CA CYS A 10 -0.76 9.69 -6.85
C CYS A 10 -0.61 8.45 -7.72
N THR A 11 -0.20 8.63 -8.98
CA THR A 11 0.26 7.56 -9.85
C THR A 11 1.58 7.08 -9.27
N ALA A 12 1.50 6.20 -8.26
CA ALA A 12 2.60 5.32 -7.91
C ALA A 12 3.15 4.79 -9.24
N ARG A 13 4.46 4.97 -9.48
CA ARG A 13 5.15 4.59 -10.72
C ARG A 13 4.50 3.32 -11.28
N GLN A 14 3.77 3.46 -12.39
CA GLN A 14 2.78 2.48 -12.91
C GLN A 14 3.24 1.06 -12.63
N SER A 15 2.86 0.56 -11.45
CA SER A 15 3.25 -0.76 -11.02
C SER A 15 2.34 -1.67 -11.82
N ALA A 16 2.90 -2.65 -12.51
CA ALA A 16 2.10 -3.57 -13.33
C ALA A 16 0.91 -4.04 -12.49
N ARG A 17 -0.32 -3.74 -12.94
CA ARG A 17 -1.55 -4.03 -12.21
C ARG A 17 -1.49 -5.45 -11.67
N ARG A 18 -1.69 -5.63 -10.36
CA ARG A 18 -1.74 -6.97 -9.75
C ARG A 18 -3.14 -7.25 -9.25
N MET A 19 -3.49 -8.52 -9.27
CA MET A 19 -4.73 -9.00 -8.69
C MET A 19 -4.60 -9.02 -7.17
N CYS A 20 -5.61 -8.52 -6.46
CA CYS A 20 -5.70 -8.65 -5.01
C CYS A 20 -6.03 -10.09 -4.60
N ALA A 21 -5.35 -10.62 -3.60
CA ALA A 21 -5.61 -11.95 -3.07
C ALA A 21 -6.97 -12.10 -2.35
N HIS A 22 -7.56 -10.99 -1.86
CA HIS A 22 -8.84 -10.99 -1.16
C HIS A 22 -10.02 -10.74 -2.11
N CYS A 23 -10.15 -9.51 -2.63
CA CYS A 23 -11.29 -9.12 -3.47
C CYS A 23 -11.17 -9.58 -4.93
N LYS A 24 -10.00 -10.07 -5.37
CA LYS A 24 -9.73 -10.55 -6.75
C LYS A 24 -9.79 -9.48 -7.84
N GLU A 25 -9.95 -8.21 -7.46
CA GLU A 25 -9.89 -7.08 -8.38
C GLU A 25 -8.44 -6.73 -8.76
N MET A 26 -8.26 -6.14 -9.95
CA MET A 26 -6.96 -5.65 -10.41
C MET A 26 -6.69 -4.25 -9.85
N THR A 27 -5.59 -4.10 -9.13
CA THR A 27 -5.20 -2.81 -8.52
C THR A 27 -3.94 -2.24 -9.17
N ASP A 28 -3.94 -0.93 -9.36
CA ASP A 28 -2.80 -0.13 -9.81
C ASP A 28 -1.80 0.17 -8.67
N THR A 29 -2.17 -0.16 -7.43
CA THR A 29 -1.38 0.12 -6.21
C THR A 29 -1.22 -1.15 -5.37
N PRO A 30 -0.55 -2.18 -5.91
CA PRO A 30 -0.47 -3.48 -5.26
C PRO A 30 0.46 -3.44 -4.05
N ILE A 31 -0.04 -3.84 -2.88
CA ILE A 31 0.73 -3.96 -1.65
C ILE A 31 1.19 -5.41 -1.50
N PRO A 32 2.50 -5.71 -1.38
CA PRO A 32 2.97 -7.07 -1.15
C PRO A 32 2.57 -7.52 0.26
N VAL A 33 1.81 -8.61 0.36
CA VAL A 33 1.29 -9.14 1.64
C VAL A 33 1.88 -10.50 2.02
N GLY A 34 2.62 -11.11 1.12
CA GLY A 34 3.30 -12.37 1.38
C GLY A 34 4.08 -12.86 0.18
N ALA A 35 4.83 -13.95 0.38
CA ALA A 35 5.52 -14.65 -0.68
C ALA A 35 5.21 -16.14 -0.58
N VAL A 36 4.84 -16.74 -1.70
CA VAL A 36 4.71 -18.18 -1.81
C VAL A 36 6.09 -18.74 -2.16
N HIS A 37 6.74 -19.38 -1.19
CA HIS A 37 7.93 -20.16 -1.45
C HIS A 37 7.55 -21.52 -2.04
N GLN A 38 8.15 -21.87 -3.17
CA GLN A 38 7.96 -23.17 -3.80
C GLN A 38 9.29 -23.91 -3.84
N ASN A 39 9.23 -25.23 -3.63
CA ASN A 39 10.42 -26.06 -3.38
C ASN A 39 11.36 -26.18 -4.60
N SER A 40 10.94 -25.78 -5.80
CA SER A 40 11.67 -26.07 -7.05
C SER A 40 11.68 -24.97 -8.11
N ARG A 41 11.04 -23.80 -7.88
CA ARG A 41 11.24 -22.64 -8.76
C ARG A 41 11.18 -21.32 -7.96
N PRO A 42 11.42 -20.16 -8.57
CA PRO A 42 11.28 -18.88 -7.89
C PRO A 42 9.87 -18.78 -7.29
N GLY A 43 9.82 -18.43 -6.01
CA GLY A 43 8.56 -18.07 -5.37
C GLY A 43 7.93 -16.85 -6.03
N TRP A 44 6.66 -16.60 -5.74
CA TRP A 44 5.96 -15.43 -6.26
C TRP A 44 5.34 -14.64 -5.11
N THR A 45 5.34 -13.31 -5.27
CA THR A 45 4.79 -12.37 -4.29
C THR A 45 3.27 -12.29 -4.46
N VAL A 46 2.57 -12.37 -3.34
CA VAL A 46 1.13 -12.16 -3.23
C VAL A 46 0.87 -10.70 -2.92
N TYR A 47 -0.11 -10.11 -3.61
CA TYR A 47 -0.45 -8.70 -3.47
C TYR A 47 -1.90 -8.53 -2.99
N ALA A 48 -2.16 -7.42 -2.30
CA ALA A 48 -3.50 -6.98 -1.93
C ALA A 48 -3.72 -5.50 -2.29
N CYS A 49 -4.99 -5.09 -2.35
CA CYS A 49 -5.35 -3.69 -2.40
C CYS A 49 -4.99 -2.99 -1.08
N PRO A 50 -4.78 -1.67 -1.05
CA PRO A 50 -4.48 -0.94 0.17
C PRO A 50 -5.56 -1.10 1.27
N GLU A 51 -6.82 -1.27 0.88
CA GLU A 51 -7.94 -1.52 1.80
C GLU A 51 -7.89 -2.92 2.43
N ASP A 52 -7.54 -3.93 1.63
CA ASP A 52 -7.48 -5.33 2.05
C ASP A 52 -6.15 -5.71 2.70
N ALA A 53 -5.13 -4.85 2.62
CA ALA A 53 -3.80 -5.13 3.15
C ALA A 53 -3.82 -5.44 4.65
N SER A 54 -4.75 -4.83 5.40
CA SER A 54 -4.94 -5.05 6.85
C SER A 54 -5.42 -6.46 7.22
N LEU A 55 -5.96 -7.22 6.26
CA LEU A 55 -6.37 -8.60 6.47
C LEU A 55 -5.18 -9.57 6.52
N PHE A 56 -4.03 -9.15 6.00
CA PHE A 56 -2.84 -10.00 5.86
C PHE A 56 -1.63 -9.47 6.62
N LEU A 57 -1.53 -8.15 6.77
CA LEU A 57 -0.41 -7.48 7.42
C LEU A 57 -0.82 -7.04 8.83
N ASP A 58 0.10 -7.27 9.78
CA ASP A 58 -0.02 -6.68 11.11
C ASP A 58 0.33 -5.18 11.08
N ARG A 59 0.29 -4.53 12.25
CA ARG A 59 0.65 -3.12 12.40
C ARG A 59 2.03 -2.82 11.81
N ALA A 60 3.05 -3.63 12.11
CA ALA A 60 4.40 -3.39 11.60
C ALA A 60 4.49 -3.54 10.07
N GLY A 61 3.81 -4.53 9.50
CA GLY A 61 3.71 -4.74 8.06
C GLY A 61 3.01 -3.60 7.34
N LEU A 62 1.92 -3.08 7.89
CA LEU A 62 1.20 -1.92 7.35
C LEU A 62 2.07 -0.65 7.39
N TRP A 63 2.86 -0.47 8.45
CA TRP A 63 3.83 0.62 8.54
C TRP A 63 4.94 0.49 7.48
N ALA A 64 5.49 -0.71 7.30
CA ALA A 64 6.50 -0.96 6.26
C ALA A 64 5.95 -0.69 4.86
N ALA A 65 4.73 -1.12 4.56
CA ALA A 65 4.06 -0.84 3.28
C ALA A 65 3.84 0.68 3.07
N LEU A 66 3.48 1.41 4.12
CA LEU A 66 3.35 2.87 4.06
C LEU A 66 4.68 3.55 3.75
N MET A 67 5.76 3.12 4.40
CA MET A 67 7.11 3.67 4.19
C MET A 67 7.62 3.36 2.78
N ASP A 68 7.43 2.14 2.28
CA ASP A 68 7.78 1.77 0.90
C ASP A 68 7.02 2.63 -0.12
N HIS A 69 5.72 2.82 0.10
CA HIS A 69 4.91 3.73 -0.72
C HIS A 69 5.45 5.17 -0.69
N ALA A 70 5.79 5.69 0.49
CA ALA A 70 6.30 7.06 0.63
C ALA A 70 7.65 7.27 -0.09
N LEU A 71 8.49 6.24 -0.15
CA LEU A 71 9.78 6.29 -0.84
C LEU A 71 9.65 6.17 -2.37
N THR A 72 8.64 5.45 -2.85
CA THR A 72 8.43 5.16 -4.28
C THR A 72 7.47 6.14 -4.97
N CYS A 73 6.56 6.75 -4.22
CA CYS A 73 5.60 7.75 -4.71
C CYS A 73 6.24 9.14 -4.73
N GLU A 74 6.49 9.69 -5.93
CA GLU A 74 7.11 11.01 -6.09
C GLU A 74 6.37 12.16 -5.37
N PRO A 75 5.02 12.23 -5.40
CA PRO A 75 4.26 13.17 -4.58
C PRO A 75 4.57 13.03 -3.07
N CYS A 76 4.47 11.83 -2.51
CA CYS A 76 4.73 11.61 -1.08
C CYS A 76 6.18 11.92 -0.70
N ARG A 77 7.13 11.64 -1.61
CA ARG A 77 8.56 11.88 -1.38
C ARG A 77 8.92 13.36 -1.32
N ARG A 78 8.19 14.23 -2.03
CA ARG A 78 8.47 15.68 -2.08
C ARG A 78 7.70 16.50 -1.05
N THR A 79 6.60 15.98 -0.49
CA THR A 79 5.77 16.73 0.46
C THR A 79 6.09 16.36 1.92
N ALA A 80 6.45 17.34 2.75
CA ALA A 80 6.54 17.18 4.20
C ALA A 80 5.17 17.28 4.91
N GLN A 81 4.14 17.79 4.22
CA GLN A 81 2.76 17.65 4.66
C GLN A 81 2.35 16.19 4.51
N GLY A 82 1.91 15.56 5.60
CA GLY A 82 1.41 14.18 5.65
C GLY A 82 0.27 13.87 4.66
N PRO A 83 -0.38 12.69 4.77
CA PRO A 83 -0.84 11.88 3.64
C PRO A 83 -1.88 12.56 2.75
N GLY A 84 -1.42 13.41 1.83
CA GLY A 84 -2.21 13.91 0.70
C GLY A 84 -2.48 12.83 -0.34
N CYS A 85 -1.77 11.69 -0.27
CA CYS A 85 -1.98 10.51 -1.08
C CYS A 85 -3.06 9.61 -0.46
N ALA A 86 -4.06 9.22 -1.27
CA ALA A 86 -5.12 8.33 -0.84
C ALA A 86 -4.59 6.97 -0.34
N VAL A 87 -3.61 6.38 -1.02
CA VAL A 87 -3.00 5.10 -0.62
C VAL A 87 -2.26 5.22 0.71
N ALA A 88 -1.42 6.25 0.85
CA ALA A 88 -0.70 6.51 2.10
C ALA A 88 -1.67 6.75 3.26
N ARG A 89 -2.80 7.45 3.00
CA ARG A 89 -3.84 7.66 4.00
C ARG A 89 -4.50 6.35 4.41
N THR A 90 -4.94 5.52 3.45
CA THR A 90 -5.55 4.22 3.74
C THR A 90 -4.60 3.32 4.56
N LEU A 91 -3.32 3.24 4.18
CA LEU A 91 -2.34 2.44 4.93
C LEU A 91 -2.10 2.97 6.35
N HIS A 92 -2.02 4.29 6.50
CA HIS A 92 -1.87 4.93 7.81
C HIS A 92 -3.09 4.72 8.72
N ASP A 93 -4.30 4.82 8.17
CA ASP A 93 -5.55 4.59 8.89
C ASP A 93 -5.68 3.11 9.31
N SER A 94 -5.39 2.19 8.39
CA SER A 94 -5.31 0.74 8.67
C SER A 94 -4.28 0.42 9.75
N HIS A 95 -3.08 1.02 9.69
CA HIS A 95 -2.04 0.85 10.72
C HIS A 95 -2.54 1.28 12.11
N ARG A 96 -3.23 2.42 12.19
CA ARG A 96 -3.77 2.95 13.45
C ARG A 96 -4.90 2.08 14.01
N GLY A 97 -5.69 1.46 13.14
CA GLY A 97 -6.79 0.57 13.51
C GLY A 97 -6.36 -0.86 13.82
N ALA A 98 -5.23 -1.33 13.27
CA ALA A 98 -4.76 -2.69 13.47
C ALA A 98 -4.37 -2.92 14.95
N PRO A 99 -4.86 -3.98 15.61
CA PRO A 99 -4.41 -4.34 16.96
C PRO A 99 -2.91 -4.62 16.96
N GLU A 100 -2.22 -4.36 18.07
CA GLU A 100 -0.83 -4.79 18.25
C GLU A 100 -0.80 -6.31 18.07
N ALA A 101 0.08 -6.84 17.22
CA ALA A 101 0.24 -8.28 17.07
C ALA A 101 0.51 -8.89 18.45
N GLY A 102 -0.44 -9.67 18.95
CA GLY A 102 -0.36 -10.31 20.26
C GLY A 102 0.84 -11.26 20.29
N ARG A 103 1.73 -10.98 21.25
CA ARG A 103 2.92 -11.76 21.64
C ARG A 103 2.59 -13.22 21.94
#